data_AF-A0A8S4ASA2-F1
#
_entry.id   AF-A0A8S4ASA2-F1
#
_cell.length_a   1.000
_cell.length_b   1.000
_cell.length_c   1.000
_cell.angle_alpha   90.00
_cell.angle_beta   90.00
_cell.angle_gamma   90.00
#
_symmetry.space_group_name_H-M   'P 1'
#
loop_
_entity.id
_entity.type
_entity.pdbx_description
1 polymer ?
#
loop_
_entity_poly.entity_id
_entity_poly.type
_entity_poly.pdbx_seq_one_letter_code
_entity_poly.pdbx_strand_id
1 'polypeptide(L)'
;MGEVCEEKSTEPWLFFIWRSCNALMSLFFALASYVQINDPDAGLWMVGYGVPALLCALIGFQPRVTETLPWRRGADLHVMISTAVISTLGWRLYKEGVTNVFQQEEGR
;
A
#
# COMPACT_ATOMS: atom_id res chain seq x y z
N MET A 1 29.67 -21.90 -20.89
CA MET A 1 30.33 -20.66 -20.46
C MET A 1 29.56 -19.38 -20.84
N GLY A 2 28.33 -19.47 -21.37
CA GLY A 2 27.50 -18.30 -21.72
C GLY A 2 26.48 -17.87 -20.65
N GLU A 3 26.04 -18.78 -19.77
CA GLU A 3 24.94 -18.52 -18.83
C GLU A 3 25.31 -17.56 -17.68
N VAL A 4 26.58 -17.55 -17.26
CA VAL A 4 27.06 -16.70 -16.14
C VAL A 4 27.18 -15.22 -16.54
N CYS A 5 27.23 -14.91 -17.84
CA CYS A 5 27.39 -13.54 -18.33
C CYS A 5 26.05 -12.79 -18.47
N GLU A 6 24.96 -13.51 -18.74
CA GLU A 6 23.61 -12.96 -18.90
C GLU A 6 22.99 -12.56 -17.55
N GLU A 7 23.22 -13.36 -16.50
CA GLU A 7 22.70 -13.11 -15.14
C GLU A 7 23.22 -11.77 -14.57
N LYS A 8 24.51 -11.50 -14.76
CA LYS A 8 25.18 -10.27 -14.27
C LYS A 8 24.74 -8.98 -14.95
N SER A 9 24.27 -9.06 -16.21
CA SER A 9 23.80 -7.91 -16.98
C SER A 9 22.37 -7.50 -16.59
N THR A 10 21.58 -8.46 -16.12
CA THR A 10 20.15 -8.29 -15.87
C THR A 10 19.87 -7.65 -14.50
N GLU A 11 20.69 -7.96 -13.48
CA GLU A 11 20.59 -7.39 -12.13
C GLU A 11 20.54 -5.85 -12.07
N PRO A 12 21.47 -5.10 -12.71
CA PRO A 12 21.42 -3.64 -12.66
C PRO A 12 20.16 -3.08 -13.34
N TRP A 13 19.73 -3.67 -14.47
CA TRP A 13 18.55 -3.21 -15.19
C TRP A 13 17.26 -3.41 -14.39
N LEU A 14 17.10 -4.56 -13.73
CA LEU A 14 15.99 -4.83 -12.83
C LEU A 14 15.95 -3.86 -11.65
N PHE A 15 17.12 -3.52 -11.10
CA PHE A 15 17.21 -2.52 -10.03
C PHE A 15 16.76 -1.13 -10.48
N PHE A 16 17.17 -0.70 -11.69
CA PHE A 16 16.73 0.57 -12.27
C PHE A 16 15.23 0.60 -12.54
N ILE A 17 14.65 -0.48 -13.07
CA ILE A 17 13.21 -0.59 -13.28
C ILE A 17 12.48 -0.52 -11.95
N TRP A 18 12.88 -1.33 -10.97
CA TRP A 18 12.27 -1.36 -9.65
C TRP A 18 12.20 0.02 -9.03
N ARG A 19 13.32 0.76 -9.07
CA ARG A 19 13.42 2.11 -8.53
C ARG A 19 12.57 3.12 -9.29
N SER A 20 12.51 3.01 -10.61
CA SER A 20 11.68 3.86 -11.47
C SER A 20 10.19 3.61 -11.24
N CYS A 21 9.78 2.35 -11.14
CA CYS A 21 8.41 1.96 -10.80
C CYS A 21 8.00 2.51 -9.42
N ASN A 22 8.84 2.36 -8.39
CA ASN A 22 8.55 2.90 -7.07
C ASN A 22 8.43 4.43 -7.07
N ALA A 23 9.26 5.13 -7.85
CA ALA A 23 9.16 6.58 -7.99
C ALA A 23 7.85 7.01 -8.69
N LEU A 24 7.48 6.34 -9.79
CA LEU A 24 6.22 6.60 -10.49
C LEU A 24 5.00 6.32 -9.61
N MET A 25 5.00 5.20 -8.88
CA MET A 25 3.93 4.86 -7.94
C MET A 25 3.83 5.86 -6.79
N SER A 26 4.97 6.29 -6.24
CA SER A 26 5.01 7.32 -5.21
C SER A 26 4.40 8.64 -5.70
N LEU A 27 4.77 9.08 -6.91
CA LEU A 27 4.21 10.28 -7.51
C LEU A 27 2.69 10.14 -7.73
N PHE A 28 2.25 9.01 -8.26
CA PHE A 28 0.82 8.75 -8.47
C PHE A 28 0.03 8.85 -7.17
N PHE A 29 0.48 8.18 -6.11
CA PHE A 29 -0.19 8.24 -4.80
C PHE A 29 -0.11 9.62 -4.16
N ALA A 30 0.97 10.38 -4.36
CA ALA A 30 1.06 11.76 -3.87
C ALA A 30 0.03 12.67 -4.57
N LEU A 31 -0.14 12.51 -5.88
CA LEU A 31 -1.18 13.23 -6.64
C LEU A 31 -2.59 12.80 -6.20
N ALA A 32 -2.80 11.50 -5.99
CA ALA A 32 -4.05 10.94 -5.46
C ALA A 32 -4.29 11.30 -3.98
N SER A 33 -3.26 11.71 -3.23
CA SER A 33 -3.47 12.33 -1.92
C SER A 33 -3.87 13.79 -2.12
N TYR A 34 -3.19 14.52 -3.00
CA TYR A 34 -3.43 15.95 -3.19
C TYR A 34 -4.84 16.30 -3.67
N VAL A 35 -5.41 15.53 -4.61
CA VAL A 35 -6.75 15.81 -5.18
C VAL A 35 -7.85 15.76 -4.10
N GLN A 36 -7.63 15.01 -3.03
CA GLN A 36 -8.60 14.64 -2.01
C GLN A 36 -8.85 15.76 -1.01
N ILE A 37 -8.06 16.85 -1.07
CA ILE A 37 -8.32 18.06 -0.28
C ILE A 37 -9.71 18.68 -0.54
N ASN A 38 -10.29 18.37 -1.70
CA ASN A 38 -11.61 18.87 -2.10
C ASN A 38 -12.77 17.99 -1.59
N ASP A 39 -12.48 16.83 -1.01
CA ASP A 39 -13.49 15.88 -0.56
C ASP A 39 -13.89 16.15 0.91
N PRO A 40 -15.16 15.89 1.29
CA PRO A 40 -15.64 16.12 2.66
C PRO A 40 -14.92 15.27 3.71
N ASP A 41 -14.30 14.16 3.30
CA ASP A 41 -13.53 13.21 4.10
C ASP A 41 -12.03 13.22 3.74
N ALA A 42 -11.53 14.36 3.27
CA ALA A 42 -10.14 14.59 2.87
C ALA A 42 -9.10 13.98 3.82
N GLY A 43 -9.27 14.15 5.13
CA GLY A 43 -8.32 13.66 6.13
C GLY A 43 -8.08 12.15 6.05
N LEU A 44 -9.14 11.36 5.86
CA LEU A 44 -9.04 9.90 5.80
C LEU A 44 -8.34 9.46 4.50
N TRP A 45 -8.76 10.01 3.36
CA TRP A 45 -8.22 9.63 2.06
C TRP A 45 -6.81 10.15 1.82
N MET A 46 -6.49 11.36 2.30
CA MET A 46 -5.15 11.90 2.18
C MET A 46 -4.12 11.07 2.96
N VAL A 47 -4.48 10.57 4.14
CA VAL A 47 -3.65 9.60 4.87
C VAL A 47 -3.60 8.27 4.13
N GLY A 48 -4.75 7.79 3.64
CA GLY A 48 -4.88 6.54 2.90
C GLY A 48 -3.97 6.45 1.68
N TYR A 49 -3.80 7.54 0.93
CA TYR A 49 -2.89 7.62 -0.22
C TYR A 49 -1.49 8.13 0.14
N GLY A 50 -1.38 9.05 1.09
CA GLY A 50 -0.12 9.68 1.48
C GLY A 50 0.86 8.71 2.16
N VAL A 51 0.36 7.79 2.98
CA VAL A 51 1.20 6.76 3.62
C VAL A 51 1.84 5.83 2.57
N PRO A 52 1.08 5.22 1.63
CA PRO A 52 1.66 4.48 0.50
C PRO A 52 2.65 5.30 -0.34
N ALA A 53 2.35 6.58 -0.61
CA ALA A 53 3.26 7.45 -1.37
C ALA A 53 4.64 7.56 -0.69
N LEU A 54 4.66 7.75 0.62
CA LEU A 54 5.88 7.83 1.42
C LEU A 54 6.61 6.49 1.45
N LEU A 55 5.90 5.37 1.63
CA LEU A 55 6.50 4.03 1.66
C LEU A 55 7.16 3.68 0.32
N CYS A 56 6.50 3.96 -0.81
CA CYS A 56 7.07 3.77 -2.15
C CYS A 56 8.33 4.62 -2.36
N ALA A 57 8.33 5.88 -1.89
CA ALA A 57 9.52 6.73 -1.94
C ALA A 57 10.67 6.12 -1.11
N LEU A 58 10.41 5.76 0.15
CA LEU A 58 11.41 5.20 1.06
C LEU A 58 12.04 3.90 0.50
N ILE A 59 11.22 3.00 -0.04
CA ILE A 59 11.69 1.74 -0.65
C ILE A 59 12.49 2.01 -1.94
N GLY A 60 12.08 2.98 -2.76
CA GLY A 60 12.80 3.38 -3.96
C GLY A 60 14.16 4.03 -3.68
N PHE A 61 14.26 4.82 -2.59
CA PHE A 61 15.51 5.45 -2.16
C PHE A 61 16.44 4.46 -1.47
N GLN A 62 15.91 3.66 -0.54
CA GLN A 62 16.68 2.73 0.28
C GLN A 62 15.94 1.38 0.40
N PRO A 63 16.16 0.44 -0.54
CA PRO A 63 15.48 -0.86 -0.53
C PRO A 63 15.78 -1.68 0.73
N ARG A 64 16.91 -1.42 1.38
CA ARG A 64 17.34 -2.05 2.65
C ARG A 64 16.42 -1.76 3.85
N VAL A 65 15.51 -0.79 3.75
CA VAL A 65 14.55 -0.47 4.83
C VAL A 65 13.62 -1.64 5.12
N THR A 66 13.24 -2.43 4.10
CA THR A 66 12.31 -3.56 4.25
C THR A 66 12.91 -4.75 5.01
N GLU A 67 14.24 -4.82 5.07
CA GLU A 67 14.97 -5.89 5.75
C GLU A 67 15.10 -5.63 7.26
N THR A 68 14.73 -4.43 7.73
CA THR A 68 14.88 -4.05 9.14
C THR A 68 13.83 -4.71 10.02
N LEU A 69 14.21 -5.06 11.26
CA LEU A 69 13.29 -5.64 12.25
C LEU A 69 12.06 -4.75 12.52
N PRO A 70 12.17 -3.42 12.67
CA PRO A 70 11.02 -2.55 12.87
C PRO A 70 10.02 -2.61 11.71
N TRP A 71 10.51 -2.66 10.46
CA TRP A 71 9.65 -2.77 9.28
C TRP A 71 8.86 -4.08 9.28
N ARG A 72 9.54 -5.20 9.52
CA ARG A 72 8.90 -6.52 9.60
C ARG A 72 7.83 -6.57 10.69
N ARG A 73 8.15 -6.07 11.89
CA ARG A 73 7.19 -6.00 13.01
C ARG A 73 6.00 -5.09 12.69
N GLY A 74 6.24 -3.96 12.02
CA GLY A 74 5.18 -3.06 11.57
C GLY A 74 4.24 -3.74 10.56
N ALA A 75 4.81 -4.48 9.59
CA ALA A 75 4.03 -5.24 8.62
C ALA A 75 3.20 -6.35 9.28
N ASP A 76 3.79 -7.12 10.21
CA ASP A 76 3.08 -8.15 10.97
C ASP A 76 1.90 -7.55 11.76
N LEU A 77 2.14 -6.44 12.47
CA LEU A 77 1.09 -5.73 13.20
C LEU A 77 -0.02 -5.23 12.28
N HIS A 78 0.32 -4.66 11.12
CA HIS A 78 -0.66 -4.19 10.15
C HIS A 78 -1.55 -5.34 9.65
N VAL A 79 -0.96 -6.50 9.34
CA VAL A 79 -1.72 -7.69 8.94
C VAL A 79 -2.63 -8.16 10.07
N MET A 80 -2.12 -8.25 11.30
CA MET A 80 -2.92 -8.65 12.47
C MET A 80 -4.12 -7.73 12.71
N ILE A 81 -3.91 -6.41 12.65
CA ILE A 81 -4.98 -5.41 12.83
C ILE A 81 -6.01 -5.53 11.70
N SER A 82 -5.56 -5.60 10.45
CA SER A 82 -6.45 -5.75 9.29
C SER A 82 -7.29 -7.02 9.37
N THR A 83 -6.68 -8.15 9.75
CA THR A 83 -7.41 -9.41 9.97
C THR A 83 -8.42 -9.29 11.10
N ALA A 84 -8.07 -8.62 12.21
CA ALA A 84 -8.99 -8.40 13.31
C ALA A 84 -10.19 -7.55 12.88
N VAL A 85 -9.96 -6.43 12.18
CA VAL A 85 -11.01 -5.54 11.66
C VAL A 85 -11.94 -6.29 10.71
N ILE A 86 -11.39 -7.02 9.72
CA ILE A 86 -12.18 -7.82 8.77
C ILE A 86 -13.01 -8.87 9.51
N SER A 87 -12.43 -9.54 10.51
CA SER A 87 -13.14 -10.55 11.30
C SER A 87 -14.29 -9.94 12.09
N THR A 88 -14.08 -8.78 12.74
CA THR A 88 -15.16 -8.08 13.44
C THR A 88 -16.25 -7.60 12.50
N LEU A 89 -15.89 -7.09 11.31
CA LEU A 89 -16.86 -6.65 10.31
C LEU A 89 -17.66 -7.83 9.77
N GLY A 90 -17.00 -8.93 9.40
CA GLY A 90 -17.64 -10.16 8.94
C GLY A 90 -18.58 -10.76 10.00
N TRP A 91 -18.19 -10.72 11.28
CA TRP A 91 -19.05 -11.13 12.38
C TRP A 91 -20.31 -10.27 12.53
N ARG A 92 -20.16 -8.95 12.40
CA ARG A 92 -21.30 -8.01 12.44
C ARG A 92 -22.25 -8.25 11.29
N LEU A 93 -21.73 -8.35 10.06
CA LEU A 93 -22.51 -8.67 8.86
C LEU A 93 -23.26 -9.99 9.01
N TYR A 94 -22.60 -11.03 9.54
CA TYR A 94 -23.22 -12.33 9.78
C TYR A 94 -24.35 -12.26 10.81
N LYS A 95 -24.14 -11.56 11.94
CA LYS A 95 -25.16 -11.42 12.98
C LYS A 95 -26.35 -10.56 12.59
N GLU A 96 -26.09 -9.45 11.90
CA GLU A 96 -27.10 -8.46 11.56
C GLU A 96 -27.82 -8.81 10.25
N GLY A 97 -27.34 -9.80 9.49
CA GLY A 97 -27.97 -10.25 8.25
C GLY A 97 -28.00 -9.17 7.17
N VAL A 98 -27.09 -8.18 7.25
CA VAL A 98 -27.08 -7.01 6.37
C VAL A 98 -26.55 -7.43 5.00
N THR A 99 -27.47 -7.55 4.03
CA THR A 99 -27.12 -7.86 2.64
C THR A 99 -26.94 -6.61 1.77
N ASN A 100 -27.39 -5.44 2.26
CA ASN A 100 -27.45 -4.18 1.50
C ASN A 100 -26.47 -3.12 2.02
N VAL A 101 -25.24 -3.53 2.34
CA VAL A 101 -24.20 -2.65 2.93
C VAL A 101 -23.94 -1.41 2.07
N PHE A 102 -23.82 -1.59 0.74
CA PHE A 102 -23.56 -0.48 -0.18
C PHE A 102 -24.71 0.52 -0.27
N GLN A 103 -25.96 0.06 -0.22
CA GLN A 103 -27.12 0.95 -0.20
C GLN A 103 -27.17 1.80 1.06
N GLN A 104 -26.78 1.23 2.20
CA GLN A 104 -26.74 1.92 3.47
C GLN A 104 -25.64 2.99 3.54
N GLU A 105 -24.47 2.73 2.96
CA GLU A 105 -23.35 3.69 2.86
C GLU A 105 -23.60 4.80 1.81
N GLU A 106 -24.25 4.47 0.68
CA GLU A 106 -24.65 5.46 -0.34
C GLU A 106 -25.90 6.27 0.07
N GLY A 107 -26.52 5.95 1.21
CA GLY A 107 -27.71 6.61 1.72
C GLY A 107 -28.97 6.40 0.86
N ARG A 108 -29.07 5.29 0.12
CA ARG A 108 -30.17 4.98 -0.82
C ARG A 108 -30.99 3.76 -0.44
#